data_AF-A0A1S2UIA7-F1
#
_entry.id   AF-A0A1S2UIA7-F1
#
_cell.length_a   1.000
_cell.length_b   1.000
_cell.length_c   1.000
_cell.angle_alpha   90.00
_cell.angle_beta   90.00
_cell.angle_gamma   90.00
#
_symmetry.space_group_name_H-M   'P 1'
#
loop_
_entity.id
_entity.type
_entity.pdbx_description
1 polymer ?
#
loop_
_entity_poly.entity_id
_entity_poly.type
_entity_poly.pdbx_seq_one_letter_code
_entity_poly.pdbx_strand_id
1 'polypeptide(L)'
;MNRCVRHLAVLALSLALTPFAHAQNLPGSNDANNSPIHRANPNSMQGTQPNVPAPRGIQTGPTSPAPTVENGGIGNRYPIRDAAPSRPTTETKAPTYDANGNRR
;
A
#
# COMPACT_ATOMS: atom_id res chain seq x y z
N MET A 1 38.57 49.66 -8.44
CA MET A 1 38.03 48.28 -8.49
C MET A 1 36.62 48.31 -9.05
N ASN A 2 36.39 47.60 -10.15
CA ASN A 2 35.14 47.67 -10.92
C ASN A 2 33.96 47.11 -10.10
N ARG A 3 32.83 47.82 -10.07
CA ARG A 3 31.64 47.49 -9.25
C ARG A 3 31.13 46.06 -9.48
N CYS A 4 31.24 45.58 -10.73
CA CYS A 4 30.91 44.21 -11.12
C CYS A 4 31.73 43.15 -10.36
N VAL A 5 33.04 43.36 -10.21
CA VAL A 5 33.94 42.41 -9.51
C VAL A 5 33.59 42.32 -8.03
N ARG A 6 33.14 43.43 -7.42
CA ARG A 6 32.70 43.46 -6.02
C ARG A 6 31.42 42.65 -5.82
N HIS A 7 30.45 42.77 -6.71
CA HIS A 7 29.21 41.99 -6.63
C HIS A 7 29.45 40.49 -6.82
N LEU A 8 30.33 40.10 -7.75
CA LEU A 8 30.71 38.70 -7.94
C LEU A 8 31.43 38.13 -6.72
N ALA A 9 32.34 38.90 -6.09
CA ALA A 9 33.02 38.47 -4.89
C ALA A 9 32.06 38.28 -3.70
N VAL A 10 31.09 39.18 -3.52
CA VAL A 10 30.06 39.05 -2.47
C VAL A 10 29.16 37.83 -2.71
N LEU A 11 28.78 37.58 -3.97
CA LEU A 11 27.95 36.43 -4.30
C LEU A 11 28.69 35.11 -4.08
N ALA A 12 29.95 35.01 -4.51
CA ALA A 12 30.78 33.85 -4.24
C ALA A 12 30.99 33.62 -2.74
N LEU A 13 31.20 34.68 -1.96
CA LEU A 13 31.36 34.58 -0.51
C LEU A 13 30.04 34.12 0.16
N SER A 14 28.89 34.61 -0.28
CA SER A 14 27.59 34.15 0.26
C SER A 14 27.33 32.67 0.00
N LEU A 15 27.74 32.15 -1.16
CA LEU A 15 27.60 30.73 -1.51
C LEU A 15 28.60 29.84 -0.77
N ALA A 16 29.77 30.37 -0.41
CA ALA A 16 30.76 29.66 0.39
C ALA A 16 30.36 29.53 1.87
N LEU A 17 29.55 30.46 2.38
CA LEU A 17 29.08 30.46 3.77
C LEU A 17 27.72 29.77 3.98
N THR A 18 27.03 29.31 2.92
CA THR A 18 25.78 28.57 3.12
C THR A 18 26.07 27.20 3.75
N PRO A 19 25.52 26.91 4.94
CA PRO A 19 25.69 25.60 5.55
C PRO A 19 24.94 24.56 4.72
N PHE A 20 25.64 23.49 4.33
CA PHE A 20 24.99 22.31 3.78
C PHE A 20 24.11 21.70 4.87
N ALA A 21 22.79 21.76 4.69
CA ALA A 21 21.85 21.12 5.59
C ALA A 21 22.05 19.59 5.51
N HIS A 22 22.79 19.03 6.46
CA HIS A 22 22.82 17.60 6.69
C HIS A 22 21.53 17.22 7.42
N ALA A 23 20.80 16.22 6.92
CA ALA A 23 19.64 15.67 7.60
C ALA A 23 20.08 15.07 8.95
N GLN A 24 19.90 15.82 10.04
CA GLN A 24 20.18 15.33 11.38
C GLN A 24 18.94 14.59 11.90
N ASN A 25 19.09 13.29 12.13
CA ASN A 25 18.08 12.50 12.84
C ASN A 25 17.82 13.13 14.22
N LEU A 26 16.55 13.32 14.57
CA LEU A 26 16.17 13.76 15.91
C LEU A 26 16.63 12.74 16.95
N PRO A 27 17.04 13.16 18.16
CA PRO A 27 17.31 12.24 19.26
C PRO A 27 16.09 11.35 19.52
N GLY A 28 16.25 10.02 19.38
CA GLY A 28 15.17 9.04 19.48
C GLY A 28 14.63 8.51 18.14
N SER A 29 15.05 9.08 17.01
CA SER A 29 14.76 8.55 15.67
C SER A 29 15.69 7.38 15.36
N ASN A 30 15.28 6.17 15.76
CA ASN A 30 15.99 4.92 15.46
C ASN A 30 15.46 4.32 14.15
N ASP A 31 15.76 4.93 13.01
CA ASP A 31 15.52 4.31 11.70
C ASP A 31 16.59 3.24 11.44
N ALA A 32 16.42 2.06 12.04
CA ALA A 32 17.32 0.91 11.87
C ALA A 32 17.47 0.46 10.39
N ASN A 33 16.53 0.87 9.53
CA ASN A 33 16.45 0.50 8.12
C ASN A 33 17.05 1.53 7.15
N ASN A 34 17.61 2.63 7.65
CA ASN A 34 18.19 3.71 6.83
C ASN A 34 19.67 3.95 7.20
N SER A 35 20.46 2.88 7.28
CA SER A 35 21.91 2.98 7.44
C SER A 35 22.62 2.79 6.10
N PRO A 36 23.85 3.31 5.91
CA PRO A 36 24.59 3.18 4.65
C PRO A 36 24.81 1.74 4.18
N ILE A 37 24.76 0.76 5.09
CA ILE A 37 25.02 -0.66 4.84
C ILE A 37 23.75 -1.52 4.95
N HIS A 38 22.68 -1.02 5.57
CA HIS A 38 21.38 -1.68 5.64
C HIS A 38 20.32 -0.79 5.00
N ARG A 39 20.21 -0.88 3.67
CA ARG A 39 18.99 -0.49 2.97
C ARG A 39 18.08 -1.70 2.93
N ALA A 40 17.17 -1.80 3.89
CA ALA A 40 16.13 -2.80 3.83
C ALA A 40 15.34 -2.58 2.53
N ASN A 41 15.24 -3.62 1.69
CA ASN A 41 14.27 -3.59 0.60
C ASN A 41 12.89 -3.40 1.26
N PRO A 42 12.10 -2.38 0.90
CA PRO A 42 10.81 -2.13 1.54
C PRO A 42 9.85 -3.32 1.45
N ASN A 43 10.06 -4.26 0.51
CA ASN A 43 9.33 -5.52 0.39
C ASN A 43 10.03 -6.73 1.02
N SER A 44 11.24 -6.58 1.55
CA SER A 44 12.00 -7.64 2.21
C SER A 44 11.98 -7.45 3.70
N MET A 45 11.17 -8.25 4.39
CA MET A 45 11.18 -8.34 5.86
C MET A 45 12.32 -9.23 6.39
N GLN A 46 13.20 -9.72 5.50
CA GLN A 46 14.30 -10.60 5.87
C GLN A 46 15.27 -9.86 6.80
N GLY A 47 15.31 -10.29 8.07
CA GLY A 47 16.13 -9.67 9.12
C GLY A 47 15.44 -8.58 9.94
N THR A 48 14.22 -8.14 9.57
CA THR A 48 13.42 -7.17 10.34
C THR A 48 12.40 -7.85 11.25
N GLN A 49 12.06 -9.12 10.97
CA GLN A 49 11.13 -9.86 11.81
C GLN A 49 11.82 -10.22 13.14
N PRO A 50 11.24 -9.86 14.30
CA PRO A 50 11.77 -10.27 15.58
C PRO A 50 11.84 -11.80 15.63
N ASN A 51 13.04 -12.34 15.87
CA ASN A 51 13.21 -13.79 16.10
C ASN A 51 12.68 -14.22 17.48
N VAL A 52 12.30 -13.26 18.32
CA VAL A 52 11.72 -13.51 19.63
C VAL A 52 10.20 -13.56 19.49
N PRO A 53 9.54 -14.66 19.90
CA PRO A 53 8.09 -14.72 19.93
C PRO A 53 7.51 -13.55 20.75
N ALA A 54 6.43 -12.94 20.26
CA ALA A 54 5.76 -11.88 20.99
C ALA A 54 5.36 -12.38 22.40
N PRO A 55 5.64 -11.62 23.47
CA PRO A 55 5.23 -12.01 24.83
C PRO A 55 3.71 -12.19 24.85
N ARG A 56 3.25 -13.39 25.21
CA ARG A 56 1.82 -13.71 25.25
C ARG A 56 1.21 -13.05 26.49
N GLY A 57 0.49 -11.94 26.29
CA GLY A 57 -0.46 -11.43 27.28
C GLY A 57 -1.70 -12.32 27.38
N ILE A 58 -2.56 -12.06 28.38
CA ILE A 58 -3.88 -12.69 28.46
C ILE A 58 -4.68 -12.25 27.22
N GLN A 59 -5.03 -13.20 26.34
CA GLN A 59 -5.91 -12.93 25.20
C GLN A 59 -7.33 -12.73 25.71
N THR A 60 -7.79 -11.48 25.75
CA THR A 60 -9.17 -11.12 26.14
C THR A 60 -10.18 -11.22 24.99
N GLY A 61 -9.77 -11.75 23.83
CA GLY A 61 -10.62 -11.85 22.65
C GLY A 61 -10.01 -12.70 21.53
N PRO A 62 -10.78 -12.96 20.46
CA PRO A 62 -10.32 -13.76 19.33
C PRO A 62 -9.19 -13.06 18.58
N THR A 63 -8.15 -13.82 18.23
CA THR A 63 -7.05 -13.33 17.38
C THR A 63 -7.57 -13.13 15.96
N SER A 64 -7.35 -11.93 15.39
CA SER A 64 -7.65 -11.68 13.97
C SER A 64 -6.72 -12.51 13.08
N PRO A 65 -7.25 -13.18 12.03
CA PRO A 65 -6.41 -13.90 11.08
C PRO A 65 -5.45 -12.94 10.38
N ALA A 66 -4.24 -13.42 10.11
CA ALA A 66 -3.25 -12.65 9.37
C ALA A 66 -3.79 -12.27 7.97
N PRO A 67 -3.49 -11.07 7.46
CA PRO A 67 -3.87 -10.71 6.09
C PRO A 67 -3.18 -11.64 5.10
N THR A 68 -3.97 -12.29 4.23
CA THR A 68 -3.50 -13.13 3.14
C THR A 68 -4.08 -12.65 1.82
N VAL A 69 -3.63 -13.23 0.71
CA VAL A 69 -4.22 -12.92 -0.60
C VAL A 69 -5.65 -13.44 -0.63
N GLU A 70 -5.91 -14.66 -0.16
CA GLU A 70 -7.21 -15.34 -0.21
C GLU A 70 -8.28 -14.61 0.61
N ASN A 71 -7.94 -14.16 1.82
CA ASN A 71 -8.87 -13.41 2.68
C ASN A 71 -9.00 -11.93 2.32
N GLY A 72 -8.23 -11.45 1.33
CA GLY A 72 -8.27 -10.08 0.85
C GLY A 72 -7.56 -9.04 1.70
N GLY A 73 -6.87 -9.46 2.77
CA GLY A 73 -6.01 -8.57 3.54
C GLY A 73 -4.78 -8.12 2.75
N ILE A 74 -4.36 -8.89 1.75
CA ILE A 74 -3.33 -8.50 0.78
C ILE A 74 -4.03 -8.15 -0.54
N GLY A 75 -4.01 -6.87 -0.92
CA GLY A 75 -4.69 -6.30 -2.10
C GLY A 75 -4.19 -6.76 -3.48
N ASN A 76 -3.47 -7.88 -3.55
CA ASN A 76 -2.92 -8.46 -4.79
C ASN A 76 -3.85 -9.50 -5.42
N ARG A 77 -5.12 -9.58 -4.98
CA ARG A 77 -6.10 -10.47 -5.61
C ARG A 77 -6.44 -10.01 -7.02
N TYR A 78 -6.52 -10.96 -7.94
CA TYR A 78 -7.22 -10.73 -9.19
C TYR A 78 -8.69 -10.39 -8.89
N PRO A 79 -9.33 -9.50 -9.68
CA PRO A 79 -10.77 -9.25 -9.55
C PRO A 79 -11.52 -10.58 -9.68
N ILE A 80 -12.05 -11.06 -8.56
CA ILE A 80 -13.03 -12.14 -8.57
C ILE A 80 -14.27 -11.50 -9.19
N ARG A 81 -14.77 -12.05 -10.30
CA ARG A 81 -16.08 -11.66 -10.81
C ARG A 81 -17.11 -12.08 -9.76
N ASP A 82 -17.53 -11.16 -8.92
CA ASP A 82 -18.45 -11.40 -7.78
C ASP A 82 -19.87 -11.82 -8.19
N ALA A 83 -20.15 -11.99 -9.47
CA ALA A 83 -21.40 -12.58 -9.91
C ALA A 83 -21.21 -13.31 -11.23
N ALA A 84 -21.63 -14.58 -11.28
CA ALA A 84 -22.12 -15.12 -12.53
C ALA A 84 -23.22 -14.17 -13.03
N PRO A 85 -23.17 -13.68 -14.28
CA PRO A 85 -24.22 -12.81 -14.79
C PRO A 85 -25.57 -13.51 -14.56
N SER A 86 -26.48 -12.83 -13.88
CA SER A 86 -27.83 -13.35 -13.64
C SER A 86 -28.40 -13.73 -14.99
N ARG A 87 -28.68 -15.02 -15.19
CA ARG A 87 -29.35 -15.49 -16.40
C ARG A 87 -30.69 -14.74 -16.47
N PRO A 88 -31.02 -14.04 -17.58
CA PRO A 88 -32.33 -13.45 -17.71
C PRO A 88 -33.37 -14.55 -17.51
N THR A 89 -34.33 -14.31 -16.62
CA THR A 89 -35.43 -15.23 -16.39
C THR A 89 -36.23 -15.33 -17.68
N THR A 90 -36.06 -16.42 -18.43
CA THR A 90 -37.01 -16.77 -19.47
C THR A 90 -38.26 -17.24 -18.74
N GLU A 91 -39.24 -16.34 -18.59
CA GLU A 91 -40.57 -16.74 -18.16
C GLU A 91 -41.15 -17.66 -19.23
N THR A 92 -41.26 -18.95 -18.92
CA THR A 92 -41.89 -19.92 -19.82
C THR A 92 -43.38 -19.62 -19.87
N LYS A 93 -43.82 -18.81 -20.85
CA LYS A 93 -45.24 -18.59 -21.11
C LYS A 93 -45.87 -19.91 -21.53
N ALA A 94 -46.82 -20.40 -20.73
CA ALA A 94 -47.60 -21.57 -21.11
C ALA A 94 -48.37 -21.30 -22.42
N PRO A 95 -48.49 -22.28 -23.32
CA PRO A 95 -49.27 -22.13 -24.54
C PRO A 95 -50.73 -21.83 -24.18
N THR A 96 -51.31 -20.84 -24.85
CA THR A 96 -52.72 -20.50 -24.69
C THR A 96 -53.54 -21.41 -25.58
N TYR A 97 -54.50 -22.13 -25.01
CA TYR A 97 -55.42 -22.98 -25.76
C TYR A 97 -56.76 -22.27 -25.95
N ASP A 98 -57.40 -22.42 -27.10
CA ASP A 98 -58.78 -21.99 -27.31
C ASP A 98 -59.79 -22.98 -26.68
N ALA A 99 -61.07 -22.63 -26.71
CA ALA A 99 -62.16 -23.47 -26.17
C ALA A 99 -62.25 -24.86 -26.84
N ASN A 100 -61.59 -25.04 -27.97
CA ASN A 100 -61.59 -26.25 -28.78
C ASN A 100 -60.32 -27.08 -28.52
N GLY A 101 -59.41 -26.62 -27.66
CA GLY A 101 -58.17 -27.30 -27.31
C GLY A 101 -57.02 -27.07 -28.30
N ASN A 102 -57.16 -26.12 -29.23
CA ASN A 102 -56.13 -25.78 -30.20
C ASN A 102 -55.19 -24.70 -29.64
N ARG A 103 -53.89 -24.84 -29.94
CA ARG A 103 -52.87 -23.84 -29.56
C ARG A 103 -53.10 -22.56 -30.36
N ARG A 104 -53.19 -21.42 -29.66
CA ARG A 104 -53.22 -20.07 -30.24
C ARG A 104 -51.82 -19.49 -30.40
#